data_AF-A0A915IDN0-F1
#
_entry.id   AF-A0A915IDN0-F1
#
_cell.length_a   1.000
_cell.length_b   1.000
_cell.length_c   1.000
_cell.angle_alpha   90.00
_cell.angle_beta   90.00
_cell.angle_gamma   90.00
#
_symmetry.space_group_name_H-M   'P 1'
#
loop_
_entity.id
_entity.type
_entity.pdbx_description
1 polymer ?
#
loop_
_entity_poly.entity_id
_entity_poly.type
_entity_poly.pdbx_seq_one_letter_code
_entity_poly.pdbx_strand_id
1 'polypeptide(L)'
;MTKPQPEPFVDMETCITCLLDRVPRLRNHRLKVILILSITCYSIGLIFCTRGGIYYFTMFDDYGASYTLIFIAISELFLIGFIYGVKKFSRDIKAMLKSTPSTYWTFSWRFGGPIYLTVVLLVSFYNYAPSDYGSYVFTPFAQFFGWALASVSVILLPGFMLFNIVGVLRDGQPLKILFKPGFDWKASPGSAAGSDLSDHPKASADAVHQKLMAQDGGLKLSQDQTKTITQDPNETKTSGKMIASSTVTTSSCTPSHNVAGQQKTEKAIEIGADYVKKISNNR
;
A
#
# COMPACT_ATOMS: atom_id res chain seq x y z
N MET A 1 29.78 -10.37 -18.58
CA MET A 1 29.48 -10.58 -17.15
C MET A 1 28.12 -9.97 -16.85
N THR A 2 27.09 -10.80 -16.70
CA THR A 2 25.84 -10.39 -16.05
C THR A 2 26.10 -10.14 -14.56
N LYS A 3 25.36 -9.21 -13.94
CA LYS A 3 25.34 -9.14 -12.46
C LYS A 3 24.61 -10.39 -11.94
N PRO A 4 25.07 -11.01 -10.83
CA PRO A 4 24.29 -12.05 -10.18
C PRO A 4 22.99 -11.43 -9.67
N GLN A 5 21.85 -11.90 -10.17
CA GLN A 5 20.55 -11.43 -9.73
C GLN A 5 20.17 -12.12 -8.41
N PRO A 6 19.56 -11.40 -7.44
CA PRO A 6 19.26 -11.94 -6.12
C PRO A 6 17.94 -12.74 -6.06
N GLU A 7 17.44 -13.28 -7.18
CA GLU A 7 16.13 -13.95 -7.28
C GLU A 7 15.83 -14.92 -6.11
N PRO A 8 16.68 -15.91 -5.76
CA PRO A 8 16.38 -16.83 -4.66
C PRO A 8 16.34 -16.19 -3.26
N PHE A 9 16.92 -14.99 -3.10
CA PHE A 9 16.76 -14.21 -1.86
C PHE A 9 15.41 -13.48 -1.83
N VAL A 10 14.93 -12.97 -2.98
CA VAL A 10 13.63 -12.32 -3.11
C VAL A 10 12.50 -13.32 -2.88
N ASP A 11 12.59 -14.52 -3.47
CA ASP A 11 11.60 -15.58 -3.29
C ASP A 11 11.51 -16.03 -1.83
N MET A 12 12.66 -16.25 -1.18
CA MET A 12 12.72 -16.67 0.23
C MET A 12 12.19 -15.59 1.18
N GLU A 13 12.59 -14.33 1.01
CA GLU A 13 12.08 -13.22 1.85
C GLU A 13 10.59 -12.99 1.61
N THR A 14 10.08 -13.21 0.40
CA THR A 14 8.63 -13.19 0.10
C THR A 14 7.91 -14.30 0.86
N CYS A 15 8.39 -15.54 0.80
CA CYS A 15 7.82 -16.67 1.55
C CYS A 15 7.83 -16.44 3.07
N ILE A 16 8.93 -15.90 3.60
CA ILE A 16 9.05 -15.51 5.02
C ILE A 16 8.04 -14.43 5.37
N THR A 17 7.91 -13.39 4.53
CA THR A 17 7.00 -12.26 4.75
C THR A 17 5.54 -12.73 4.78
N CYS A 18 5.09 -13.48 3.78
CA CYS A 18 3.73 -14.02 3.73
C CYS A 18 3.37 -14.87 4.97
N LEU A 19 4.32 -15.66 5.49
CA LEU A 19 4.11 -16.46 6.71
C LEU A 19 4.05 -15.61 7.99
N LEU A 20 4.88 -14.56 8.10
CA LEU A 20 4.88 -13.63 9.23
C LEU A 20 3.63 -12.74 9.26
N ASP A 21 3.18 -12.27 8.11
CA ASP A 21 1.94 -11.48 7.96
C ASP A 21 0.71 -12.32 8.29
N ARG A 22 0.69 -13.60 7.87
CA ARG A 22 -0.42 -14.51 8.18
C ARG A 22 -0.50 -14.86 9.67
N VAL A 23 0.61 -14.88 10.40
CA VAL A 23 0.65 -15.24 11.82
C VAL A 23 1.52 -14.25 12.62
N PRO A 24 0.99 -13.08 13.04
CA PRO A 24 1.80 -12.03 13.67
C PRO A 24 2.47 -12.45 14.99
N ARG A 25 2.02 -13.53 15.65
CA ARG A 25 2.69 -14.15 16.81
C ARG A 25 4.09 -14.70 16.49
N LEU A 26 4.35 -15.07 15.23
CA LEU A 26 5.65 -15.59 14.77
C LEU A 26 6.70 -14.47 14.56
N ARG A 27 6.28 -13.19 14.46
CA ARG A 27 7.19 -12.05 14.24
C ARG A 27 8.25 -11.92 15.33
N ASN A 28 7.89 -12.19 16.59
CA ASN A 28 8.81 -12.20 17.74
C ASN A 28 9.83 -13.37 17.69
N HIS A 29 9.65 -14.31 16.76
CA HIS A 29 10.42 -15.54 16.63
C HIS A 29 10.98 -15.74 15.20
N ARG A 30 11.14 -14.65 14.41
CA ARG A 30 11.56 -14.69 12.99
C ARG A 30 12.73 -15.64 12.72
N LEU A 31 13.79 -15.66 13.54
CA LEU A 31 14.93 -16.57 13.38
C LEU A 31 14.55 -18.06 13.45
N LYS A 32 13.62 -18.45 14.34
CA LYS A 32 13.11 -19.83 14.42
C LYS A 32 12.30 -20.20 13.17
N VAL A 33 11.52 -19.25 12.65
CA VAL A 33 10.70 -19.43 11.43
C VAL A 33 11.61 -19.66 10.22
N ILE A 34 12.63 -18.82 10.04
CA ILE A 34 13.62 -18.95 8.96
C ILE A 34 14.35 -20.29 9.04
N LEU A 35 14.78 -20.70 10.24
CA LEU A 35 15.48 -21.98 10.45
C LEU A 35 14.59 -23.18 10.11
N ILE A 36 13.32 -23.18 10.52
CA ILE A 36 12.36 -24.24 10.20
C ILE A 36 12.08 -24.30 8.68
N LEU A 37 11.87 -23.14 8.05
CA LEU A 37 11.64 -23.05 6.60
C LEU A 37 12.85 -23.55 5.81
N SER A 38 14.06 -23.15 6.21
CA SER A 38 15.33 -23.57 5.60
C SER A 38 15.54 -25.08 5.70
N ILE A 39 15.34 -25.68 6.89
CA ILE A 39 15.43 -27.15 7.08
C ILE A 39 14.38 -27.88 6.23
N THR A 40 13.16 -27.34 6.13
CA THR A 40 12.08 -27.94 5.32
C THR A 40 12.44 -27.90 3.83
N CYS A 41 12.89 -26.75 3.33
CA CYS A 41 13.31 -26.58 1.94
C CYS A 41 14.52 -27.46 1.60
N TYR A 42 15.52 -27.54 2.48
CA TYR A 42 16.68 -28.42 2.32
C TYR A 42 16.27 -29.90 2.25
N SER A 43 15.34 -30.32 3.12
CA SER A 43 14.82 -31.70 3.14
C SER A 43 14.09 -32.07 1.84
N ILE A 44 13.34 -31.13 1.25
CA ILE A 44 12.71 -31.30 -0.07
C ILE A 44 13.77 -31.32 -1.18
N GLY A 45 14.75 -30.40 -1.13
CA GLY A 45 15.87 -30.32 -2.07
C GLY A 45 16.68 -31.61 -2.17
N LEU A 46 16.90 -32.31 -1.04
CA LEU A 46 17.58 -33.61 -1.02
C LEU A 46 16.90 -34.68 -1.90
N ILE A 47 15.57 -34.62 -2.10
CA ILE A 47 14.83 -35.53 -2.98
C ILE A 47 15.22 -35.29 -4.45
N PHE A 48 15.29 -34.02 -4.86
CA PHE A 48 15.75 -33.60 -6.19
C PHE A 48 17.25 -33.83 -6.42
N CYS A 49 18.06 -33.99 -5.37
CA CYS A 49 19.47 -34.37 -5.46
C CYS A 49 19.73 -35.88 -5.56
N THR A 50 18.69 -36.73 -5.56
CA THR A 50 18.86 -38.19 -5.71
C THR A 50 19.24 -38.59 -7.15
N ARG A 51 19.68 -39.84 -7.36
CA ARG A 51 19.99 -40.38 -8.70
C ARG A 51 18.80 -40.36 -9.69
N GLY A 52 17.57 -40.30 -9.19
CA GLY A 52 16.35 -40.12 -9.99
C GLY A 52 15.78 -38.69 -9.93
N GLY A 53 16.47 -37.76 -9.27
CA GLY A 53 15.97 -36.43 -8.93
C GLY A 53 15.55 -35.59 -10.14
N ILE A 54 16.22 -35.76 -11.28
CA ILE A 54 15.88 -35.08 -12.53
C ILE A 54 14.47 -35.41 -13.03
N TYR A 55 14.00 -36.65 -12.86
CA TYR A 55 12.64 -37.05 -13.26
C TYR A 55 11.57 -36.38 -12.37
N TYR A 56 11.86 -36.26 -11.07
CA TYR A 56 11.00 -35.50 -10.14
C TYR A 56 11.02 -33.99 -10.44
N PHE A 57 12.17 -33.46 -10.85
CA PHE A 57 12.31 -32.06 -11.22
C PHE A 57 11.52 -31.71 -12.49
N THR A 58 11.67 -32.47 -13.58
CA THR A 58 10.89 -32.25 -14.82
C THR A 58 9.38 -32.32 -14.57
N MET A 59 8.90 -33.33 -13.83
CA MET A 59 7.48 -33.41 -13.43
C MET A 59 7.04 -32.21 -12.58
N PHE A 60 7.91 -31.66 -11.73
CA PHE A 60 7.59 -30.48 -10.93
C PHE A 60 7.57 -29.19 -11.78
N ASP A 61 8.46 -29.05 -12.76
CA ASP A 61 8.51 -27.88 -13.65
C ASP A 61 7.32 -27.86 -14.62
N ASP A 62 6.98 -29.00 -15.24
CA ASP A 62 5.81 -29.13 -16.12
C ASP A 62 4.51 -28.83 -15.36
N TYR A 63 4.22 -29.58 -14.28
CA TYR A 63 2.92 -29.48 -13.60
C TYR A 63 2.88 -28.37 -12.56
N GLY A 64 3.93 -28.22 -11.75
CA GLY A 64 4.02 -27.25 -10.67
C GLY A 64 4.33 -25.82 -11.12
N ALA A 65 5.28 -25.63 -12.05
CA ALA A 65 5.58 -24.29 -12.56
C ALA A 65 4.67 -23.91 -13.74
N SER A 66 4.61 -24.72 -14.81
CA SER A 66 3.91 -24.30 -16.03
C SER A 66 2.38 -24.32 -15.90
N TYR A 67 1.76 -25.49 -15.68
CA TYR A 67 0.29 -25.56 -15.64
C TYR A 67 -0.31 -24.87 -14.41
N THR A 68 0.23 -25.09 -13.21
CA THR A 68 -0.36 -24.58 -11.96
C THR A 68 -0.37 -23.05 -11.87
N LEU A 69 0.72 -22.37 -12.28
CA LEU A 69 0.76 -20.90 -12.24
C LEU A 69 -0.29 -20.27 -13.17
N ILE A 70 -0.56 -20.87 -14.33
CA ILE A 70 -1.61 -20.39 -15.25
C ILE A 70 -2.99 -20.51 -14.59
N PHE A 71 -3.30 -21.63 -13.94
CA PHE A 71 -4.58 -21.79 -13.22
C PHE A 71 -4.72 -20.79 -12.06
N ILE A 72 -3.66 -20.59 -11.26
CA ILE A 72 -3.66 -19.62 -10.16
C ILE A 72 -3.91 -18.22 -10.72
N ALA A 73 -3.15 -17.78 -11.72
CA ALA A 73 -3.29 -16.44 -12.30
C ALA A 73 -4.67 -16.18 -12.93
N ILE A 74 -5.28 -17.18 -13.59
CA ILE A 74 -6.67 -17.08 -14.06
C ILE A 74 -7.64 -16.88 -12.89
N SER A 75 -7.48 -17.66 -11.81
CA SER A 75 -8.35 -17.58 -10.63
C SER A 75 -8.22 -16.26 -9.88
N GLU A 76 -7.03 -15.70 -9.77
CA GLU A 76 -6.77 -14.39 -9.15
C GLU A 76 -7.35 -13.24 -9.97
N LEU A 77 -7.13 -13.23 -11.29
CA LEU A 77 -7.74 -12.23 -12.17
C LEU A 77 -9.28 -12.33 -12.19
N PHE A 78 -9.84 -13.54 -12.07
CA PHE A 78 -11.28 -13.73 -11.91
C PHE A 78 -11.78 -13.18 -10.56
N LEU A 79 -11.09 -13.50 -9.45
CA LEU A 79 -11.39 -13.01 -8.11
C LEU A 79 -11.39 -11.47 -8.03
N ILE A 80 -10.35 -10.83 -8.58
CA ILE A 80 -10.25 -9.36 -8.63
C ILE A 80 -11.30 -8.76 -9.59
N GLY A 81 -11.42 -9.33 -10.80
CA GLY A 81 -12.27 -8.81 -11.87
C GLY A 81 -13.77 -8.91 -11.61
N PHE A 82 -14.23 -10.04 -11.07
CA PHE A 82 -15.66 -10.35 -10.86
C PHE A 82 -16.09 -10.18 -9.39
N ILE A 83 -15.37 -10.76 -8.43
CA ILE A 83 -15.82 -10.86 -7.04
C ILE A 83 -15.49 -9.58 -6.25
N TYR A 84 -14.26 -9.08 -6.35
CA TYR A 84 -13.91 -7.78 -5.77
C TYR A 84 -14.56 -6.65 -6.57
N GLY A 85 -14.40 -6.68 -7.89
CA GLY A 85 -15.06 -5.81 -8.85
C GLY A 85 -14.22 -4.57 -9.20
N VAL A 86 -13.83 -4.44 -10.47
CA VAL A 86 -12.83 -3.47 -10.93
C VAL A 86 -13.17 -2.00 -10.61
N LYS A 87 -14.45 -1.64 -10.43
CA LYS A 87 -14.86 -0.29 -9.97
C LYS A 87 -14.37 0.05 -8.55
N LYS A 88 -14.25 -0.94 -7.65
CA LYS A 88 -13.60 -0.73 -6.34
C LYS A 88 -12.10 -0.56 -6.54
N PHE A 89 -11.46 -1.55 -7.18
CA PHE A 89 -10.02 -1.57 -7.46
C PHE A 89 -9.49 -0.27 -8.10
N SER A 90 -10.19 0.28 -9.10
CA SER A 90 -9.86 1.57 -9.73
C SER A 90 -9.92 2.76 -8.76
N ARG A 91 -10.90 2.80 -7.86
CA ARG A 91 -11.01 3.81 -6.79
C ARG A 91 -9.91 3.64 -5.75
N ASP A 92 -9.56 2.41 -5.40
CA ASP A 92 -8.56 2.11 -4.39
C ASP A 92 -7.14 2.46 -4.92
N ILE A 93 -6.88 2.21 -6.22
CA ILE A 93 -5.72 2.73 -6.96
C ILE A 93 -5.72 4.27 -6.97
N LYS A 94 -6.86 4.94 -7.25
CA LYS A 94 -6.96 6.42 -7.16
C LYS A 94 -6.60 6.92 -5.75
N ALA A 95 -7.00 6.21 -4.70
CA ALA A 95 -6.69 6.57 -3.32
C ALA A 95 -5.20 6.42 -2.98
N MET A 96 -4.47 5.51 -3.65
CA MET A 96 -3.02 5.32 -3.48
C MET A 96 -2.19 6.30 -4.33
N LEU A 97 -2.51 6.41 -5.64
CA LEU A 97 -1.70 7.16 -6.62
C LEU A 97 -2.17 8.61 -6.85
N LYS A 98 -3.28 9.04 -6.21
CA LYS A 98 -4.03 10.29 -6.48
C LYS A 98 -4.60 10.44 -7.90
N SER A 99 -4.10 9.70 -8.88
CA SER A 99 -4.54 9.70 -10.28
C SER A 99 -5.55 8.58 -10.58
N THR A 100 -6.52 8.85 -11.44
CA THR A 100 -7.46 7.83 -11.94
C THR A 100 -6.80 6.95 -13.00
N PRO A 101 -6.77 5.61 -12.85
CA PRO A 101 -6.35 4.74 -13.95
C PRO A 101 -7.35 4.85 -15.11
N SER A 102 -6.84 4.98 -16.34
CA SER A 102 -7.67 5.11 -17.55
C SER A 102 -8.60 3.92 -17.75
N THR A 103 -9.74 4.15 -18.42
CA THR A 103 -10.72 3.13 -18.78
C THR A 103 -10.11 1.96 -19.56
N TYR A 104 -9.03 2.20 -20.32
CA TYR A 104 -8.25 1.14 -20.99
C TYR A 104 -7.70 0.09 -20.00
N TRP A 105 -7.05 0.54 -18.92
CA TRP A 105 -6.52 -0.35 -17.88
C TRP A 105 -7.66 -1.08 -17.14
N THR A 106 -8.75 -0.35 -16.86
CA THR A 106 -9.97 -0.90 -16.25
C THR A 106 -10.57 -2.04 -17.10
N PHE A 107 -10.59 -1.89 -18.43
CA PHE A 107 -11.07 -2.91 -19.36
C PHE A 107 -10.09 -4.09 -19.49
N SER A 108 -8.79 -3.80 -19.56
CA SER A 108 -7.72 -4.81 -19.61
C SER A 108 -7.77 -5.76 -18.41
N TRP A 109 -7.91 -5.24 -17.18
CA TRP A 109 -8.04 -6.08 -15.98
C TRP A 109 -9.41 -6.78 -15.88
N ARG A 110 -10.47 -6.24 -16.49
CA ARG A 110 -11.82 -6.83 -16.45
C ARG A 110 -11.98 -8.02 -17.38
N PHE A 111 -11.37 -7.94 -18.57
CA PHE A 111 -11.56 -8.89 -19.67
C PHE A 111 -10.25 -9.31 -20.33
N GLY A 112 -9.36 -8.36 -20.65
CA GLY A 112 -8.11 -8.63 -21.38
C GLY A 112 -7.22 -9.70 -20.73
N GLY A 113 -6.89 -9.54 -19.44
CA GLY A 113 -6.09 -10.49 -18.68
C GLY A 113 -6.73 -11.89 -18.58
N PRO A 114 -7.97 -12.03 -18.08
CA PRO A 114 -8.68 -13.31 -18.05
C PRO A 114 -8.78 -14.00 -19.42
N ILE A 115 -9.10 -13.26 -20.49
CA ILE A 115 -9.19 -13.82 -21.85
C ILE A 115 -7.82 -14.27 -22.34
N TYR A 116 -6.78 -13.44 -22.18
CA TYR A 116 -5.41 -13.77 -22.59
C TYR A 116 -4.91 -15.06 -21.93
N LEU A 117 -5.02 -15.17 -20.60
CA LEU A 117 -4.61 -16.39 -19.89
C LEU A 117 -5.46 -17.60 -20.26
N THR A 118 -6.76 -17.43 -20.52
CA THR A 118 -7.63 -18.51 -21.01
C THR A 118 -7.20 -18.98 -22.41
N VAL A 119 -6.82 -18.07 -23.31
CA VAL A 119 -6.30 -18.43 -24.64
C VAL A 119 -4.97 -19.18 -24.53
N VAL A 120 -4.04 -18.71 -23.68
CA VAL A 120 -2.78 -19.43 -23.41
C VAL A 120 -3.06 -20.83 -22.87
N LEU A 121 -3.94 -20.96 -21.88
CA LEU A 121 -4.33 -22.26 -21.31
C LEU A 121 -4.95 -23.21 -22.37
N LEU A 122 -5.81 -22.70 -23.26
CA LEU A 122 -6.39 -23.49 -24.35
C LEU A 122 -5.33 -23.96 -25.36
N VAL A 123 -4.33 -23.14 -25.66
CA VAL A 123 -3.19 -23.52 -26.50
C VAL A 123 -2.31 -24.57 -25.81
N SER A 124 -2.08 -24.45 -24.49
CA SER A 124 -1.37 -25.47 -23.72
C SER A 124 -2.11 -26.81 -23.69
N PHE A 125 -3.44 -26.80 -23.55
CA PHE A 125 -4.25 -28.02 -23.62
C PHE A 125 -4.33 -28.63 -25.03
N TYR A 126 -4.34 -27.80 -26.09
CA TYR A 126 -4.32 -28.30 -27.46
C TYR A 126 -2.98 -28.98 -27.82
N ASN A 127 -1.87 -28.45 -27.31
CA ASN A 127 -0.53 -29.02 -27.49
C ASN A 127 -0.12 -29.95 -26.33
N TYR A 128 -1.09 -30.50 -25.58
CA TYR A 128 -0.80 -31.38 -24.45
C TYR A 128 -0.19 -32.71 -24.89
N ALA A 129 1.11 -32.87 -24.64
CA ALA A 129 1.79 -34.15 -24.62
C ALA A 129 1.91 -34.67 -23.18
N PRO A 130 1.91 -36.00 -22.96
CA PRO A 130 2.42 -36.55 -21.71
C PRO A 130 3.85 -36.08 -21.47
N SER A 131 4.20 -35.77 -20.22
CA SER A 131 5.58 -35.38 -19.89
C SER A 131 6.54 -36.53 -20.19
N ASP A 132 7.71 -36.19 -20.73
CA ASP A 132 8.79 -37.12 -21.07
C ASP A 132 10.16 -36.51 -20.73
N TYR A 133 11.17 -37.37 -20.54
CA TYR A 133 12.55 -36.95 -20.33
C TYR A 133 13.50 -37.74 -21.23
N GLY A 134 13.78 -37.16 -22.40
CA GLY A 134 14.77 -37.63 -23.39
C GLY A 134 14.33 -38.88 -24.16
N SER A 135 14.32 -40.03 -23.48
CA SER A 135 13.78 -41.30 -24.01
C SER A 135 12.85 -42.03 -23.03
N TYR A 136 12.64 -41.46 -21.84
CA TYR A 136 11.75 -41.99 -20.82
C TYR A 136 10.42 -41.23 -20.83
N VAL A 137 9.37 -41.87 -21.35
CA VAL A 137 7.99 -41.38 -21.23
C VAL A 137 7.47 -41.75 -19.84
N PHE A 138 6.90 -40.80 -19.11
CA PHE A 138 6.41 -41.07 -17.76
C PHE A 138 5.14 -41.93 -17.77
N THR A 139 4.98 -42.76 -16.73
CA THR A 139 3.81 -43.65 -16.63
C THR A 139 2.53 -42.88 -16.31
N PRO A 140 1.33 -43.39 -16.70
CA PRO A 140 0.05 -42.75 -16.39
C PRO A 140 -0.20 -42.48 -14.89
N PHE A 141 0.46 -43.24 -14.01
CA PHE A 141 0.40 -43.05 -12.56
C PHE A 141 1.21 -41.84 -12.09
N ALA A 142 2.42 -41.62 -12.64
CA ALA A 142 3.18 -40.39 -12.42
C ALA A 142 2.45 -39.17 -13.02
N GLN A 143 1.84 -39.34 -14.20
CA GLN A 143 1.03 -38.33 -14.85
C GLN A 143 -0.20 -37.92 -14.01
N PHE A 144 -0.83 -38.86 -13.30
CA PHE A 144 -1.89 -38.57 -12.33
C PHE A 144 -1.37 -37.77 -11.12
N PHE A 145 -0.19 -38.10 -10.59
CA PHE A 145 0.41 -37.33 -9.51
C PHE A 145 0.74 -35.88 -9.90
N GLY A 146 1.21 -35.63 -11.13
CA GLY A 146 1.42 -34.28 -11.66
C GLY A 146 0.13 -33.46 -11.67
N TRP A 147 -0.96 -34.01 -12.23
CA TRP A 147 -2.27 -33.36 -12.22
C TRP A 147 -2.86 -33.20 -10.81
N ALA A 148 -2.60 -34.14 -9.90
CA ALA A 148 -3.02 -34.02 -8.50
C ALA A 148 -2.28 -32.89 -7.78
N LEU A 149 -0.96 -32.76 -7.97
CA LEU A 149 -0.15 -31.67 -7.43
C LEU A 149 -0.68 -30.30 -7.88
N ALA A 150 -0.98 -30.15 -9.18
CA ALA A 150 -1.57 -28.93 -9.71
C ALA A 150 -2.96 -28.65 -9.11
N SER A 151 -3.79 -29.69 -9.00
CA SER A 151 -5.15 -29.57 -8.45
C SER A 151 -5.17 -29.14 -6.97
N VAL A 152 -4.16 -29.52 -6.17
CA VAL A 152 -4.06 -29.13 -4.74
C VAL A 152 -3.96 -27.62 -4.57
N SER A 153 -3.15 -26.94 -5.39
CA SER A 153 -3.04 -25.47 -5.35
C SER A 153 -4.33 -24.78 -5.80
N VAL A 154 -4.96 -25.30 -6.86
CA VAL A 154 -6.18 -24.72 -7.43
C VAL A 154 -7.38 -24.91 -6.50
N ILE A 155 -7.51 -26.05 -5.81
CA ILE A 155 -8.63 -26.32 -4.88
C ILE A 155 -8.47 -25.60 -3.53
N LEU A 156 -7.26 -25.17 -3.15
CA LEU A 156 -7.02 -24.43 -1.92
C LEU A 156 -7.75 -23.09 -1.89
N LEU A 157 -7.87 -22.41 -3.04
CA LEU A 157 -8.56 -21.10 -3.16
C LEU A 157 -10.08 -21.19 -2.91
N PRO A 158 -10.87 -22.01 -3.64
CA PRO A 158 -12.28 -22.22 -3.32
C PRO A 158 -12.45 -22.96 -1.98
N GLY A 159 -11.52 -23.84 -1.59
CA GLY A 159 -11.54 -24.50 -0.28
C GLY A 159 -11.46 -23.51 0.89
N PHE A 160 -10.58 -22.51 0.80
CA PHE A 160 -10.51 -21.41 1.75
C PHE A 160 -11.77 -20.55 1.72
N MET A 161 -12.33 -20.28 0.53
CA MET A 161 -13.60 -19.56 0.40
C MET A 161 -14.76 -20.32 1.08
N LEU A 162 -14.89 -21.63 0.84
CA LEU A 162 -15.89 -22.49 1.50
C LEU A 162 -15.68 -22.55 3.02
N PHE A 163 -14.44 -22.65 3.52
CA PHE A 163 -14.15 -22.66 4.95
C PHE A 163 -14.69 -21.39 5.65
N ASN A 164 -14.44 -20.21 5.06
CA ASN A 164 -14.95 -18.95 5.60
C ASN A 164 -16.49 -18.84 5.46
N ILE A 165 -17.09 -19.36 4.38
CA ILE A 165 -18.54 -19.46 4.21
C ILE A 165 -19.18 -20.32 5.30
N VAL A 166 -18.64 -21.52 5.56
CA VAL A 166 -19.15 -22.45 6.58
C VAL A 166 -19.02 -21.86 7.99
N GLY A 167 -17.94 -21.15 8.29
CA GLY A 167 -17.80 -20.40 9.54
C GLY A 167 -18.90 -19.35 9.72
N VAL A 168 -19.10 -18.47 8.73
CA VAL A 168 -20.12 -17.41 8.79
C VAL A 168 -21.56 -17.96 8.84
N LEU A 169 -21.83 -19.09 8.17
CA LEU A 169 -23.13 -19.78 8.27
C LEU A 169 -23.35 -20.42 9.65
N ARG A 170 -22.31 -21.02 10.24
CA ARG A 170 -22.35 -21.54 11.62
C ARG A 170 -22.59 -20.42 12.64
N ASP A 171 -22.00 -19.25 12.43
CA ASP A 171 -22.18 -18.07 13.29
C ASP A 171 -23.48 -17.30 12.98
N GLY A 172 -24.33 -17.82 12.09
CA GLY A 172 -25.66 -17.27 11.77
C GLY A 172 -25.64 -15.92 11.02
N GLN A 173 -24.49 -15.49 10.50
CA GLN A 173 -24.32 -14.16 9.91
C GLN A 173 -24.61 -14.13 8.41
N PRO A 174 -25.09 -13.00 7.87
CA PRO A 174 -25.41 -12.89 6.44
C PRO A 174 -24.16 -12.94 5.57
N LEU A 175 -24.13 -13.85 4.59
CA LEU A 175 -23.04 -14.07 3.62
C LEU A 175 -22.54 -12.78 2.93
N LYS A 176 -23.36 -11.73 2.87
CA LYS A 176 -22.99 -10.39 2.38
C LYS A 176 -21.82 -9.75 3.16
N ILE A 177 -21.46 -10.26 4.34
CA ILE A 177 -20.29 -9.82 5.11
C ILE A 177 -18.98 -10.32 4.49
N LEU A 178 -18.93 -11.55 3.97
CA LEU A 178 -17.73 -12.13 3.33
C LEU A 178 -17.30 -11.38 2.06
N PHE A 179 -18.26 -10.80 1.34
CA PHE A 179 -18.02 -10.02 0.12
C PHE A 179 -17.76 -8.52 0.38
N LYS A 180 -17.68 -8.10 1.65
CA LYS A 180 -17.07 -6.83 2.03
C LYS A 180 -15.57 -7.07 2.22
N PRO A 181 -14.68 -6.16 1.76
CA PRO A 181 -13.28 -6.23 2.17
C PRO A 181 -13.18 -6.10 3.69
N GLY A 182 -12.32 -6.91 4.33
CA GLY A 182 -12.02 -6.77 5.76
C GLY A 182 -11.26 -5.49 6.13
N PHE A 183 -10.95 -4.64 5.14
CA PHE A 183 -10.18 -3.42 5.27
C PHE A 183 -10.69 -2.37 4.26
N ASP A 184 -11.49 -1.42 4.75
CA ASP A 184 -11.88 -0.23 3.96
C ASP A 184 -10.71 0.77 3.92
N TRP A 185 -9.84 0.64 2.90
CA TRP A 185 -8.75 1.59 2.68
C TRP A 185 -9.30 2.99 2.41
N LYS A 186 -9.00 3.93 3.32
CA LYS A 186 -9.29 5.36 3.18
C LYS A 186 -7.98 6.10 3.08
N ALA A 187 -7.82 6.92 2.04
CA ALA A 187 -6.69 7.84 1.94
C ALA A 187 -6.68 8.79 3.15
N SER A 188 -5.48 9.13 3.63
CA SER A 188 -5.31 10.10 4.72
C SER A 188 -6.02 11.43 4.38
N PRO A 189 -6.77 12.07 5.30
CA PRO A 189 -7.67 13.18 4.97
C PRO A 189 -6.96 14.41 4.35
N GLY A 190 -5.65 14.60 4.57
CA GLY A 190 -4.86 15.63 3.88
C GLY A 190 -4.56 15.33 2.40
N SER A 191 -5.02 14.21 1.85
CA SER A 191 -4.71 13.75 0.48
C SER A 191 -5.71 14.24 -0.57
N ALA A 192 -6.99 14.38 -0.21
CA ALA A 192 -8.09 14.66 -1.14
C ALA A 192 -8.38 16.16 -1.38
N ALA A 193 -7.95 17.04 -0.46
CA ALA A 193 -8.21 18.48 -0.52
C ALA A 193 -7.55 19.24 -1.69
N GLY A 194 -6.90 18.54 -2.63
CA GLY A 194 -6.22 19.10 -3.79
C GLY A 194 -6.96 18.96 -5.13
N SER A 195 -8.07 18.21 -5.21
CA SER A 195 -8.82 18.03 -6.48
C SER A 195 -10.10 18.84 -6.60
N ASP A 196 -10.76 19.15 -5.48
CA ASP A 196 -12.18 19.54 -5.50
C ASP A 196 -12.38 21.08 -5.62
N LEU A 197 -11.29 21.84 -5.74
CA LEU A 197 -11.29 23.32 -5.86
C LEU A 197 -11.51 23.81 -7.31
N SER A 198 -12.36 23.12 -8.08
CA SER A 198 -12.68 23.51 -9.47
C SER A 198 -14.18 23.53 -9.81
N ASP A 199 -15.03 22.83 -9.07
CA ASP A 199 -16.48 22.69 -9.35
C ASP A 199 -17.40 23.51 -8.43
N HIS A 200 -16.94 24.65 -7.90
CA HIS A 200 -17.80 25.58 -7.15
C HIS A 200 -18.34 26.72 -8.04
N PRO A 201 -19.67 26.90 -8.17
CA PRO A 201 -20.25 28.02 -8.90
C PRO A 201 -19.87 29.38 -8.31
N LYS A 202 -19.48 30.33 -9.18
CA LYS A 202 -18.90 31.63 -8.80
C LYS A 202 -19.81 32.53 -7.95
N ALA A 203 -21.13 32.29 -7.97
CA ALA A 203 -22.15 33.10 -7.31
C ALA A 203 -21.94 33.34 -5.79
N SER A 204 -21.18 32.49 -5.09
CA SER A 204 -20.91 32.68 -3.65
C SER A 204 -19.91 33.83 -3.38
N ALA A 205 -19.00 34.12 -4.30
CA ALA A 205 -18.02 35.21 -4.13
C ALA A 205 -18.70 36.59 -4.25
N ASP A 206 -19.52 36.75 -5.29
CA ASP A 206 -20.22 38.00 -5.60
C ASP A 206 -21.19 38.38 -4.46
N ALA A 207 -21.90 37.40 -3.90
CA ALA A 207 -22.82 37.59 -2.76
C ALA A 207 -22.12 38.04 -1.46
N VAL A 208 -20.86 37.65 -1.25
CA VAL A 208 -20.05 38.12 -0.10
C VAL A 208 -19.53 39.54 -0.36
N HIS A 209 -19.08 39.83 -1.59
CA HIS A 209 -18.61 41.16 -1.95
C HIS A 209 -19.74 42.21 -1.89
N GLN A 210 -20.96 41.85 -2.34
CA GLN A 210 -22.14 42.70 -2.25
C GLN A 210 -22.56 42.98 -0.80
N LYS A 211 -22.38 42.02 0.13
CA LYS A 211 -22.62 42.25 1.57
C LYS A 211 -21.60 43.18 2.21
N LEU A 212 -20.32 43.08 1.84
CA LEU A 212 -19.27 43.97 2.36
C LEU A 212 -19.55 45.43 1.97
N MET A 213 -19.94 45.68 0.71
CA MET A 213 -20.28 47.03 0.23
C MET A 213 -21.56 47.61 0.87
N ALA A 214 -22.45 46.77 1.41
CA ALA A 214 -23.67 47.22 2.08
C ALA A 214 -23.47 47.63 3.55
N GLN A 215 -22.35 47.24 4.18
CA GLN A 215 -22.15 47.43 5.63
C GLN A 215 -21.43 48.73 5.99
N ASP A 216 -20.64 49.31 5.08
CA ASP A 216 -19.80 50.50 5.34
C ASP A 216 -20.58 51.82 5.31
N GLY A 217 -21.82 51.81 4.81
CA GLY A 217 -22.71 52.98 4.78
C GLY A 217 -23.29 53.41 6.13
N GLY A 218 -23.07 52.65 7.20
CA GLY A 218 -23.77 52.82 8.49
C GLY A 218 -23.07 53.65 9.56
N LEU A 219 -21.76 53.91 9.45
CA LEU A 219 -20.94 54.36 10.60
C LEU A 219 -20.41 55.81 10.50
N LYS A 220 -21.31 56.77 10.27
CA LYS A 220 -21.01 58.22 10.34
C LYS A 220 -21.85 58.99 11.36
N LEU A 221 -21.88 58.52 12.61
CA LEU A 221 -22.44 59.32 13.72
C LEU A 221 -21.86 59.00 15.12
N SER A 222 -20.54 58.99 15.26
CA SER A 222 -19.88 59.10 16.58
C SER A 222 -18.43 59.60 16.45
N GLN A 223 -18.26 60.83 15.97
CA GLN A 223 -16.94 61.50 15.93
C GLN A 223 -17.01 62.89 16.58
N ASP A 224 -17.57 62.93 17.78
CA ASP A 224 -17.43 64.00 18.76
C ASP A 224 -17.23 63.34 20.14
N GLN A 225 -16.75 64.09 21.13
CA GLN A 225 -16.36 63.62 22.47
C GLN A 225 -15.14 62.67 22.50
N THR A 226 -13.94 63.23 22.29
CA THR A 226 -12.78 63.08 23.22
C THR A 226 -11.62 63.97 22.76
N LYS A 227 -11.40 65.08 23.47
CA LYS A 227 -10.16 65.88 23.45
C LYS A 227 -9.95 66.52 24.82
N THR A 228 -8.69 66.80 25.14
CA THR A 228 -8.19 67.62 26.27
C THR A 228 -7.88 66.84 27.56
N ILE A 229 -6.88 67.36 28.31
CA ILE A 229 -6.36 66.93 29.62
C ILE A 229 -5.40 65.71 29.57
N THR A 230 -4.16 65.73 30.11
CA THR A 230 -3.00 66.68 30.05
C THR A 230 -1.87 66.16 30.98
N GLN A 231 -0.60 66.45 30.65
CA GLN A 231 0.64 66.46 31.48
C GLN A 231 1.53 65.20 31.68
N ASP A 232 2.84 65.49 31.70
CA ASP A 232 4.07 64.67 31.86
C ASP A 232 4.54 64.55 33.36
N PRO A 233 5.80 64.19 33.73
CA PRO A 233 6.90 63.42 33.08
C PRO A 233 7.59 62.35 34.01
N ASN A 234 8.66 61.69 33.50
CA ASN A 234 9.78 61.04 34.27
C ASN A 234 9.42 59.80 35.15
N GLU A 235 10.32 58.88 35.59
CA GLU A 235 11.76 58.56 35.38
C GLU A 235 12.01 57.09 35.90
N THR A 236 13.10 56.32 35.72
CA THR A 236 14.39 56.34 34.97
C THR A 236 14.87 54.86 34.75
N LYS A 237 16.05 54.65 34.11
CA LYS A 237 17.06 53.59 34.44
C LYS A 237 16.77 52.11 34.06
N THR A 238 17.75 51.27 33.65
CA THR A 238 19.18 51.49 33.27
C THR A 238 19.70 50.40 32.29
N SER A 239 20.70 50.75 31.46
CA SER A 239 21.85 49.93 30.97
C SER A 239 21.69 48.59 30.23
N GLY A 240 22.58 48.38 29.24
CA GLY A 240 22.99 47.04 28.76
C GLY A 240 22.92 46.82 27.23
N LYS A 241 23.27 47.80 26.38
CA LYS A 241 24.65 48.10 25.92
C LYS A 241 25.22 47.14 24.84
N MET A 242 25.06 47.54 23.57
CA MET A 242 25.97 47.26 22.42
C MET A 242 26.01 45.79 21.94
N ILE A 243 26.49 45.44 20.72
CA ILE A 243 27.27 46.23 19.73
C ILE A 243 26.77 45.97 18.28
N ALA A 244 26.69 47.06 17.52
CA ALA A 244 27.15 47.28 16.13
C ALA A 244 27.47 46.04 15.24
N SER A 245 26.83 45.90 14.06
CA SER A 245 27.27 46.45 12.74
C SER A 245 28.31 45.57 12.01
N SER A 246 28.42 45.52 10.67
CA SER A 246 27.59 45.88 9.49
C SER A 246 28.31 45.33 8.23
N THR A 247 27.72 45.48 7.02
CA THR A 247 28.46 45.53 5.72
C THR A 247 28.95 44.15 5.18
N VAL A 248 28.70 43.71 3.93
CA VAL A 248 27.85 44.23 2.83
C VAL A 248 27.39 43.13 1.86
N THR A 249 26.35 43.47 1.09
CA THR A 249 25.78 42.85 -0.14
C THR A 249 26.81 42.18 -1.07
N THR A 250 26.59 40.95 -1.59
CA THR A 250 25.92 40.61 -2.88
C THR A 250 26.08 39.09 -3.15
N SER A 251 25.27 38.36 -3.93
CA SER A 251 23.92 38.57 -4.49
C SER A 251 23.40 37.28 -5.19
N SER A 252 22.18 36.80 -4.90
CA SER A 252 21.26 36.16 -5.88
C SER A 252 19.98 35.56 -5.27
N CYS A 253 18.82 35.89 -5.86
CA CYS A 253 17.56 35.13 -5.99
C CYS A 253 16.97 34.33 -4.79
N THR A 254 15.94 34.90 -4.15
CA THR A 254 14.82 34.22 -3.45
C THR A 254 13.59 34.16 -4.39
N PRO A 255 12.49 33.39 -4.16
CA PRO A 255 11.64 33.25 -2.94
C PRO A 255 11.55 31.78 -2.43
N SER A 256 11.52 31.49 -1.12
CA SER A 256 10.55 31.86 -0.07
C SER A 256 9.22 31.07 -0.11
N HIS A 257 9.11 30.03 0.75
CA HIS A 257 7.87 29.72 1.48
C HIS A 257 8.14 28.82 2.71
N ASN A 258 7.23 28.89 3.70
CA ASN A 258 7.04 27.90 4.79
C ASN A 258 8.03 27.86 5.99
N VAL A 259 8.46 29.01 6.52
CA VAL A 259 9.21 29.11 7.80
C VAL A 259 8.43 28.56 9.00
N ALA A 260 7.09 28.63 8.98
CA ALA A 260 6.22 28.21 10.09
C ALA A 260 6.29 26.70 10.42
N GLY A 261 6.72 25.85 9.48
CA GLY A 261 6.94 24.43 9.75
C GLY A 261 8.13 24.16 10.67
N GLN A 262 9.25 24.85 10.44
CA GLN A 262 10.53 24.61 11.13
C GLN A 262 10.45 24.91 12.64
N GLN A 263 9.92 26.08 13.00
CA GLN A 263 9.72 26.47 14.41
C GLN A 263 8.78 25.54 15.18
N LYS A 264 7.88 24.84 14.48
CA LYS A 264 6.96 23.86 15.11
C LYS A 264 7.65 22.51 15.34
N THR A 265 8.61 22.14 14.49
CA THR A 265 9.44 20.93 14.70
C THR A 265 10.46 21.09 15.81
N GLU A 266 11.14 22.23 15.93
CA GLU A 266 12.14 22.47 17.00
C GLU A 266 11.49 22.37 18.40
N LYS A 267 10.38 23.09 18.61
CA LYS A 267 9.65 23.06 19.90
C LYS A 267 9.10 21.67 20.26
N ALA A 268 8.80 20.83 19.27
CA ALA A 268 8.38 19.44 19.52
C ALA A 268 9.54 18.54 19.97
N ILE A 269 10.75 18.77 19.44
CA ILE A 269 11.97 18.05 19.84
C ILE A 269 12.41 18.45 21.25
N GLU A 270 12.36 19.75 21.57
CA GLU A 270 12.72 20.30 22.88
C GLU A 270 11.84 19.73 24.01
N ILE A 271 10.51 19.72 23.83
CA ILE A 271 9.54 19.11 24.78
C ILE A 271 9.79 17.60 24.94
N GLY A 272 10.17 16.90 23.86
CA GLY A 272 10.49 15.47 23.91
C GLY A 272 11.75 15.17 24.72
N ALA A 273 12.80 15.97 24.55
CA ALA A 273 14.05 15.84 25.30
C ALA A 273 13.83 16.03 26.82
N ASP A 274 13.05 17.04 27.19
CA ASP A 274 12.79 17.35 28.60
C ASP A 274 11.94 16.26 29.28
N TYR A 275 10.99 15.65 28.55
CA TYR A 275 10.22 14.49 29.04
C TYR A 275 11.11 13.26 29.32
N VAL A 276 12.06 12.95 28.44
CA VAL A 276 13.02 11.84 28.64
C VAL A 276 13.92 12.13 29.84
N LYS A 277 14.41 13.36 29.97
CA LYS A 277 15.24 13.80 31.10
C LYS A 277 14.51 13.67 32.44
N LYS A 278 13.22 14.02 32.47
CA LYS A 278 12.35 13.92 33.66
C LYS A 278 12.02 12.47 34.06
N ILE A 279 11.96 11.54 33.10
CA ILE A 279 11.83 10.09 33.36
C ILE A 279 13.15 9.49 33.86
N SER A 280 14.30 9.97 33.35
CA SER A 280 15.63 9.47 33.75
C SER A 280 16.07 9.91 35.16
N ASN A 281 15.46 10.96 35.73
CA ASN A 281 15.83 11.53 37.03
C ASN A 281 14.85 11.14 38.15
N ASN A 282 14.08 10.07 37.95
CA ASN A 282 13.05 9.61 38.89
C ASN A 282 13.02 8.07 39.00
N ARG A 283 14.20 7.45 38.99
CA ARG A 283 14.47 6.02 39.18
C ARG A 283 15.84 5.87 39.85
#